data_AF-A0A670YH57-F1
#
_entry.id   AF-A0A670YH57-F1
#
_cell.length_a   1.000
_cell.length_b   1.000
_cell.length_c   1.000
_cell.angle_alpha   90.00
_cell.angle_beta   90.00
_cell.angle_gamma   90.00
#
_symmetry.space_group_name_H-M   'P 1'
#
loop_
_entity.id
_entity.type
_entity.pdbx_description
1 polymer ?
#
loop_
_entity_poly.entity_id
_entity_poly.type
_entity_poly.pdbx_seq_one_letter_code
_entity_poly.pdbx_strand_id
1 'polypeptide(L)'
;MLSREVILFSFQKNIIIPRLYLNVDDGKLSFEEFKNCCADGILNSEDLWKLFNDIDRHHSGNLETEKLCDYFTEHLGEYRHVLSALEQLNTAVLSAMDKTKLVYESSSKMEQFVTRFLLRETMNQIQSLQVSLECAADTIEEQSGRERNNMNKSEALLGQHTAKRCGRRIQKNVCYSPTDPYSGMLTTGVCVETDSQWPSEITQLQQFISKLECKNPRLEPLKYDMVCKGTDSHILVAQRQISVAESGLVEFCQILQTYTETTAGQSSCLHVSAHKLASDTSFILYELWQNVISWKSHLQSDNSKKFQHAITDLLDSPELLTTMLFPASWWIMNNN
;
A
#
# COMPACT_ATOMS: atom_id res chain seq x y z
N MET A 1 1.25 8.43 -36.00
CA MET A 1 1.42 9.88 -35.76
C MET A 1 0.86 10.20 -34.37
N LEU A 2 1.45 9.58 -33.34
CA LEU A 2 0.93 9.52 -31.96
C LEU A 2 1.97 9.99 -30.93
N SER A 3 3.09 10.58 -31.37
CA SER A 3 4.25 10.78 -30.49
C SER A 3 4.38 12.21 -29.96
N ARG A 4 4.04 13.24 -30.74
CA ARG A 4 4.19 14.64 -30.31
C ARG A 4 2.97 15.15 -29.56
N GLU A 5 1.78 14.96 -30.11
CA GLU A 5 0.54 15.46 -29.49
C GLU A 5 0.24 14.78 -28.16
N VAL A 6 0.44 13.47 -28.02
CA VAL A 6 0.21 12.74 -26.75
C VAL A 6 1.16 13.22 -25.64
N ILE A 7 2.41 13.53 -26.00
CA ILE A 7 3.41 14.04 -25.07
C ILE A 7 3.11 15.51 -24.75
N LEU A 8 2.85 16.36 -25.74
CA LEU A 8 2.39 17.73 -25.51
C LEU A 8 1.09 17.79 -24.71
N PHE A 9 0.15 16.86 -24.91
CA PHE A 9 -1.13 16.78 -24.19
C PHE A 9 -0.93 16.27 -22.76
N SER A 10 -0.03 15.30 -22.55
CA SER A 10 0.39 14.85 -21.23
C SER A 10 1.22 15.89 -20.47
N PHE A 11 1.91 16.78 -21.19
CA PHE A 11 2.58 17.98 -20.68
C PHE A 11 1.56 19.08 -20.35
N GLN A 12 0.61 19.38 -21.24
CA GLN A 12 -0.42 20.42 -21.08
C GLN A 12 -1.49 20.09 -20.00
N LYS A 13 -1.70 18.80 -19.67
CA LYS A 13 -2.70 18.36 -18.68
C LYS A 13 -2.14 17.60 -17.47
N ASN A 14 -0.93 17.93 -17.00
CA ASN A 14 -0.41 17.50 -15.68
C ASN A 14 -0.09 15.99 -15.50
N ILE A 15 0.30 15.24 -16.54
CA ILE A 15 0.55 13.79 -16.37
C ILE A 15 2.04 13.40 -16.38
N ILE A 16 2.93 14.11 -17.09
CA ILE A 16 4.33 13.63 -17.19
C ILE A 16 5.32 14.41 -16.33
N ILE A 17 5.18 15.73 -16.13
CA ILE A 17 6.10 16.44 -15.23
C ILE A 17 5.38 17.61 -14.53
N PRO A 18 4.80 17.40 -13.33
CA PRO A 18 4.22 18.47 -12.53
C PRO A 18 5.21 19.60 -12.20
N ARG A 19 6.52 19.33 -12.25
CA ARG A 19 7.58 20.29 -11.93
C ARG A 19 8.01 21.20 -13.09
N LEU A 20 7.83 20.83 -14.36
CA LEU A 20 8.22 21.70 -15.47
C LEU A 20 7.21 22.82 -15.69
N TYR A 21 5.92 22.55 -15.55
CA TYR A 21 4.88 23.54 -15.87
C TYR A 21 4.75 24.67 -14.85
N LEU A 22 5.30 24.51 -13.65
CA LEU A 22 5.25 25.57 -12.62
C LEU A 22 6.25 26.71 -12.86
N ASN A 23 7.15 26.59 -13.86
CA ASN A 23 8.22 27.57 -14.08
C ASN A 23 8.42 28.02 -15.55
N VAL A 24 7.62 27.55 -16.51
CA VAL A 24 7.81 27.89 -17.95
C VAL A 24 6.81 28.97 -18.37
N ASP A 25 7.03 30.20 -17.90
CA ASP A 25 6.22 31.35 -18.30
C ASP A 25 6.60 31.88 -19.71
N ASP A 26 7.78 31.52 -20.23
CA ASP A 26 8.36 32.08 -21.47
C ASP A 26 8.68 31.04 -22.58
N GLY A 27 8.35 29.76 -22.36
CA GLY A 27 8.61 28.66 -23.31
C GLY A 27 10.07 28.20 -23.38
N LYS A 28 10.92 28.67 -22.47
CA LYS A 28 12.34 28.31 -22.37
C LYS A 28 12.68 27.90 -20.94
N LEU A 29 13.77 27.15 -20.81
CA LEU A 29 14.29 26.68 -19.53
C LEU A 29 15.76 27.07 -19.44
N SER A 30 16.09 27.89 -18.45
CA SER A 30 17.47 28.08 -18.02
C SER A 30 18.02 26.78 -17.41
N PHE A 31 19.35 26.68 -17.31
CA PHE A 31 19.99 25.52 -16.66
C PHE A 31 19.54 25.36 -15.20
N GLU A 32 19.30 26.45 -14.49
CA GLU A 32 18.89 26.41 -13.07
C GLU A 32 17.46 25.87 -12.91
N GLU A 33 16.54 26.24 -13.82
CA GLU A 33 15.19 25.69 -13.88
C GLU A 33 15.19 24.21 -14.30
N PHE A 34 16.00 23.86 -15.30
CA PHE A 34 16.21 22.48 -15.72
C PHE A 34 16.73 21.62 -14.56
N LYS A 35 17.76 22.10 -13.86
CA LYS A 35 18.33 21.41 -12.70
C LYS A 35 17.30 21.25 -11.58
N ASN A 36 16.53 22.27 -11.26
CA ASN A 36 15.50 22.16 -10.22
C ASN A 36 14.38 21.18 -10.58
N CYS A 37 14.08 21.04 -11.87
CA CYS A 37 13.05 20.12 -12.31
C CYS A 37 13.56 18.67 -12.45
N CYS A 38 14.77 18.49 -12.99
CA CYS A 38 15.31 17.19 -13.35
C CYS A 38 16.26 16.61 -12.30
N ALA A 39 16.56 17.34 -11.22
CA ALA A 39 17.32 16.80 -10.10
C ALA A 39 16.55 15.63 -9.46
N ASP A 40 17.05 14.43 -9.71
CA ASP A 40 16.62 13.17 -9.11
C ASP A 40 17.47 12.80 -7.88
N GLY A 41 18.48 13.61 -7.56
CA GLY A 41 19.45 13.34 -6.50
C GLY A 41 20.47 12.25 -6.87
N ILE A 42 20.36 11.61 -8.03
CA ILE A 42 21.27 10.58 -8.54
C ILE A 42 22.33 11.26 -9.41
N LEU A 43 21.91 12.00 -10.43
CA LEU A 43 22.80 12.74 -11.32
C LEU A 43 23.41 13.95 -10.60
N ASN A 44 24.72 14.14 -10.76
CA ASN A 44 25.40 15.31 -10.22
C ASN A 44 25.18 16.54 -11.13
N SER A 45 25.63 17.72 -10.68
CA SER A 45 25.42 18.97 -11.45
C SER A 45 26.17 18.98 -12.79
N GLU A 46 27.27 18.23 -12.91
CA GLU A 46 28.03 18.13 -14.16
C GLU A 46 27.32 17.21 -15.16
N ASP A 47 26.75 16.10 -14.70
CA ASP A 47 25.98 15.16 -15.53
C ASP A 47 24.69 15.82 -16.05
N LEU A 48 23.99 16.58 -15.18
CA LEU A 48 22.83 17.37 -15.59
C LEU A 48 23.21 18.47 -16.59
N TRP A 49 24.40 19.07 -16.48
CA TRP A 49 24.87 20.09 -17.41
C TRP A 49 25.25 19.50 -18.77
N LYS A 50 25.85 18.31 -18.80
CA LYS A 50 26.08 17.54 -20.05
C LYS A 50 24.75 17.21 -20.71
N LEU A 51 23.79 16.69 -19.96
CA LEU A 51 22.44 16.39 -20.47
C LEU A 51 21.76 17.66 -21.03
N PHE A 52 21.87 18.79 -20.32
CA PHE A 52 21.31 20.06 -20.78
C PHE A 52 21.88 20.50 -22.14
N ASN A 53 23.21 20.42 -22.32
CA ASN A 53 23.86 20.77 -23.58
C ASN A 53 23.62 19.76 -24.71
N ASP A 54 23.52 18.47 -24.37
CA ASP A 54 23.21 17.42 -25.34
C ASP A 54 21.81 17.63 -25.94
N ILE A 55 20.86 18.11 -25.14
CA ILE A 55 19.51 18.45 -25.59
C ILE A 55 19.51 19.83 -26.30
N ASP A 56 20.22 20.83 -25.77
CA ASP A 56 20.42 22.13 -26.42
C ASP A 56 21.49 22.04 -27.54
N ARG A 57 21.15 21.31 -28.62
CA ARG A 57 22.02 21.08 -29.80
C ARG A 57 22.60 22.37 -30.40
N HIS A 58 22.00 23.53 -30.14
CA HIS A 58 22.44 24.83 -30.65
C HIS A 58 23.21 25.68 -29.64
N HIS A 59 23.42 25.20 -28.40
CA HIS A 59 24.16 25.87 -27.33
C HIS A 59 23.70 27.32 -27.13
N SER A 60 22.38 27.52 -27.21
CA SER A 60 21.73 28.82 -27.12
C SER A 60 21.68 29.36 -25.67
N GLY A 61 22.05 28.53 -24.70
CA GLY A 61 22.08 28.87 -23.28
C GLY A 61 20.70 28.79 -22.61
N ASN A 62 19.65 28.50 -23.39
CA ASN A 62 18.28 28.28 -22.92
C ASN A 62 17.65 27.11 -23.67
N LEU A 63 17.09 26.17 -22.93
CA LEU A 63 16.50 24.98 -23.51
C LEU A 63 15.04 25.23 -23.90
N GLU A 64 14.74 25.12 -25.19
CA GLU A 64 13.36 25.17 -25.68
C GLU A 64 12.58 23.95 -25.22
N THR A 65 11.39 24.16 -24.67
CA THR A 65 10.53 23.07 -24.16
C THR A 65 10.20 22.04 -25.25
N GLU A 66 10.08 22.46 -26.51
CA GLU A 66 9.83 21.56 -27.64
C GLU A 66 10.98 20.56 -27.85
N LYS A 67 12.24 21.01 -27.72
CA LYS A 67 13.42 20.14 -27.84
C LYS A 67 13.51 19.16 -26.68
N LEU A 68 13.18 19.61 -25.47
CA LEU A 68 13.09 18.73 -24.30
C LEU A 68 12.02 17.64 -24.49
N CYS A 69 10.86 18.02 -25.05
CA CYS A 69 9.81 17.06 -25.39
C CYS A 69 10.29 16.05 -26.45
N ASP A 70 10.95 16.49 -27.52
CA ASP A 70 11.48 15.58 -28.55
C ASP A 70 12.50 14.60 -27.96
N TYR A 71 13.40 15.09 -27.10
CA TYR A 71 14.37 14.24 -26.41
C TYR A 71 13.69 13.15 -25.57
N PHE A 72 12.75 13.50 -24.68
CA PHE A 72 12.04 12.48 -23.90
C PHE A 72 11.22 11.55 -24.79
N THR A 73 10.62 12.07 -25.86
CA THR A 73 9.89 11.25 -26.83
C THR A 73 10.74 10.12 -27.37
N GLU A 74 12.03 10.36 -27.64
CA GLU A 74 12.98 9.34 -28.09
C GLU A 74 13.40 8.38 -26.96
N HIS A 75 13.46 8.86 -25.71
CA HIS A 75 14.02 8.13 -24.55
C HIS A 75 12.98 7.47 -23.63
N LEU A 76 11.68 7.58 -23.90
CA LEU A 76 10.61 7.00 -23.06
C LEU A 76 10.64 5.47 -22.93
N GLY A 77 11.22 4.75 -23.90
CA GLY A 77 11.25 3.28 -23.89
C GLY A 77 9.86 2.64 -23.68
N GLU A 78 9.80 1.61 -22.83
CA GLU A 78 8.56 0.88 -22.47
C GLU A 78 7.49 1.78 -21.82
N TYR A 79 7.89 2.87 -21.16
CA TYR A 79 6.94 3.82 -20.56
C TYR A 79 6.10 4.54 -21.62
N ARG A 80 6.48 4.52 -22.90
CA ARG A 80 5.61 4.98 -24.00
C ARG A 80 4.26 4.26 -23.99
N HIS A 81 4.28 2.94 -23.81
CA HIS A 81 3.06 2.13 -23.79
C HIS A 81 2.22 2.44 -22.55
N VAL A 82 2.87 2.64 -21.40
CA VAL A 82 2.22 3.03 -20.14
C VAL A 82 1.50 4.37 -20.29
N LEU A 83 2.18 5.39 -20.81
CA LEU A 83 1.62 6.73 -21.00
C LEU A 83 0.47 6.73 -22.02
N SER A 84 0.60 5.96 -23.10
CA SER A 84 -0.50 5.79 -24.06
C SER A 84 -1.72 5.11 -23.44
N ALA A 85 -1.53 4.10 -22.59
CA ALA A 85 -2.63 3.46 -21.87
C ALA A 85 -3.30 4.43 -20.88
N LEU A 86 -2.53 5.27 -20.19
CA LEU A 86 -3.06 6.30 -19.28
C LEU A 86 -3.89 7.36 -20.02
N GLU A 87 -3.46 7.77 -21.21
CA GLU A 87 -4.24 8.68 -22.06
C GLU A 87 -5.57 8.05 -22.53
N GLN A 88 -5.52 6.79 -22.97
CA GLN A 88 -6.72 6.04 -23.36
C GLN A 88 -7.68 5.89 -22.19
N LEU A 89 -7.17 5.58 -21.00
CA LEU A 89 -7.96 5.53 -19.77
C LEU A 89 -8.61 6.87 -19.47
N ASN A 90 -7.85 7.97 -19.51
CA ASN A 90 -8.36 9.30 -19.24
C ASN A 90 -9.48 9.69 -20.23
N THR A 91 -9.28 9.40 -21.52
CA THR A 91 -10.28 9.64 -22.56
C THR A 91 -11.56 8.82 -22.32
N ALA A 92 -11.41 7.54 -21.95
CA ALA A 92 -12.52 6.66 -21.65
C ALA A 92 -13.32 7.12 -20.42
N VAL A 93 -12.63 7.51 -19.34
CA VAL A 93 -13.25 8.05 -18.12
C VAL A 93 -14.01 9.34 -18.41
N LEU A 94 -13.39 10.31 -19.09
CA LEU A 94 -14.05 11.56 -19.44
C LEU A 94 -15.26 11.32 -20.34
N SER A 95 -15.14 10.46 -21.36
CA SER A 95 -16.26 10.10 -22.23
C SER A 95 -17.42 9.45 -21.46
N ALA A 96 -17.11 8.56 -20.51
CA ALA A 96 -18.12 7.94 -19.66
C ALA A 96 -18.78 8.96 -18.73
N MET A 97 -18.02 9.89 -18.16
CA MET A 97 -18.54 10.97 -17.33
C MET A 97 -19.44 11.92 -18.10
N ASP A 98 -19.05 12.34 -19.30
CA ASP A 98 -19.88 13.22 -20.14
C ASP A 98 -21.20 12.54 -20.53
N LYS A 99 -21.15 11.28 -20.94
CA LYS A 99 -22.35 10.50 -21.29
C LYS A 99 -23.28 10.32 -20.10
N THR A 100 -22.73 9.92 -18.95
CA THR A 100 -23.55 9.67 -17.76
C THR A 100 -24.13 10.96 -17.20
N LYS A 101 -23.40 12.07 -17.24
CA LYS A 101 -23.88 13.40 -16.83
C LYS A 101 -25.14 13.83 -17.60
N LEU A 102 -25.19 13.59 -18.92
CA LEU A 102 -26.32 14.00 -19.76
C LEU A 102 -27.64 13.31 -19.37
N VAL A 103 -27.59 12.05 -18.94
CA VAL A 103 -28.80 11.26 -18.62
C VAL A 103 -29.10 11.24 -17.13
N TYR A 104 -28.13 11.54 -16.27
CA TYR A 104 -28.18 11.34 -14.82
C TYR A 104 -29.45 11.88 -14.16
N GLU A 105 -29.82 13.15 -14.41
CA GLU A 105 -30.98 13.79 -13.77
C GLU A 105 -32.31 13.16 -14.21
N SER A 106 -32.38 12.71 -15.46
CA SER A 106 -33.57 12.05 -16.05
C SER A 106 -33.66 10.56 -15.76
N SER A 107 -32.58 9.93 -15.28
CA SER A 107 -32.51 8.50 -14.97
C SER A 107 -33.22 8.12 -13.66
N SER A 108 -33.53 6.84 -13.52
CA SER A 108 -34.10 6.28 -12.29
C SER A 108 -33.13 6.39 -11.10
N LYS A 109 -33.67 6.30 -9.88
CA LYS A 109 -32.85 6.29 -8.65
C LYS A 109 -31.84 5.14 -8.62
N MET A 110 -32.19 4.00 -9.22
CA MET A 110 -31.28 2.86 -9.33
C MET A 110 -30.12 3.17 -10.28
N GLU A 111 -30.39 3.72 -11.46
CA GLU A 111 -29.34 4.08 -12.43
C GLU A 111 -28.43 5.20 -11.92
N GLN A 112 -28.98 6.19 -11.21
CA GLN A 112 -28.20 7.22 -10.51
C GLN A 112 -27.28 6.61 -9.43
N PHE A 113 -27.76 5.57 -8.72
CA PHE A 113 -26.93 4.83 -7.78
C PHE A 113 -25.80 4.07 -8.50
N VAL A 114 -26.11 3.32 -9.56
CA VAL A 114 -25.11 2.58 -10.34
C VAL A 114 -24.06 3.52 -10.91
N THR A 115 -24.45 4.69 -11.41
CA THR A 115 -23.52 5.71 -11.92
C THR A 115 -22.54 6.18 -10.83
N ARG A 116 -23.05 6.53 -9.64
CA ARG A 116 -22.20 6.95 -8.50
C ARG A 116 -21.29 5.82 -8.02
N PHE A 117 -21.79 4.59 -8.00
CA PHE A 117 -21.04 3.40 -7.62
C PHE A 117 -19.88 3.17 -8.59
N LEU A 118 -20.13 3.14 -9.90
CA LEU A 118 -19.10 2.90 -10.92
C LEU A 118 -18.05 4.02 -10.96
N LEU A 119 -18.46 5.27 -10.75
CA LEU A 119 -17.52 6.39 -10.67
C LEU A 119 -16.59 6.24 -9.45
N ARG A 120 -17.15 5.87 -8.28
CA ARG A 120 -16.36 5.59 -7.08
C ARG A 120 -15.43 4.41 -7.27
N GLU A 121 -15.90 3.35 -7.91
CA GLU A 121 -15.08 2.17 -8.19
C GLU A 121 -13.91 2.51 -9.14
N THR A 122 -14.17 3.26 -10.20
CA THR A 122 -13.11 3.72 -11.13
C THR A 122 -12.05 4.56 -10.40
N MET A 123 -12.46 5.44 -9.48
CA MET A 123 -11.54 6.20 -8.63
C MET A 123 -10.66 5.29 -7.75
N ASN A 124 -11.26 4.29 -7.11
CA ASN A 124 -10.52 3.34 -6.26
C ASN A 124 -9.49 2.54 -7.07
N GLN A 125 -9.83 2.11 -8.29
CA GLN A 125 -8.90 1.37 -9.16
C GLN A 125 -7.70 2.24 -9.57
N ILE A 126 -7.93 3.52 -9.87
CA ILE A 126 -6.84 4.47 -10.18
C ILE A 126 -5.96 4.70 -8.95
N GLN A 127 -6.53 4.83 -7.76
CA GLN A 127 -5.75 4.97 -6.52
C GLN A 127 -4.90 3.74 -6.23
N SER A 128 -5.42 2.54 -6.46
CA SER A 128 -4.63 1.30 -6.31
C SER A 128 -3.45 1.27 -7.26
N LEU A 129 -3.62 1.76 -8.50
CA LEU A 129 -2.54 1.87 -9.47
C LEU A 129 -1.48 2.90 -9.02
N GLN A 130 -1.92 4.04 -8.50
CA GLN A 130 -1.03 5.08 -7.97
C GLN A 130 -0.14 4.52 -6.85
N VAL A 131 -0.71 3.85 -5.84
CA VAL A 131 0.06 3.26 -4.73
C VAL A 131 1.08 2.24 -5.23
N SER A 132 0.73 1.45 -6.25
CA SER A 132 1.67 0.48 -6.84
C SER A 132 2.85 1.18 -7.54
N LEU A 133 2.61 2.30 -8.22
CA LEU A 133 3.65 3.08 -8.88
C LEU A 133 4.55 3.79 -7.87
N GLU A 134 3.97 4.33 -6.79
CA GLU A 134 4.73 4.92 -5.68
C GLU A 134 5.67 3.90 -5.05
N CYS A 135 5.19 2.68 -4.75
CA CYS A 135 6.03 1.62 -4.21
C CYS A 135 7.19 1.23 -5.15
N ALA A 136 6.93 1.20 -6.47
CA ALA A 136 7.96 0.91 -7.46
C ALA A 136 9.00 2.04 -7.53
N ALA A 137 8.56 3.30 -7.48
CA ALA A 137 9.45 4.47 -7.45
C ALA A 137 10.34 4.47 -6.20
N ASP A 138 9.77 4.24 -5.01
CA ASP A 138 10.51 4.14 -3.75
C ASP A 138 11.59 3.05 -3.80
N THR A 139 11.27 1.90 -4.42
CA THR A 139 12.21 0.78 -4.56
C THR A 139 13.38 1.13 -5.50
N ILE A 140 13.10 1.85 -6.60
CA ILE A 140 14.12 2.34 -7.54
C ILE A 140 15.03 3.37 -6.84
N GLU A 141 14.44 4.27 -6.06
CA GLU A 141 15.19 5.28 -5.30
C GLU A 141 16.10 4.61 -4.25
N GLU A 142 15.61 3.66 -3.47
CA GLU A 142 16.40 2.93 -2.46
C GLU A 142 17.57 2.15 -3.08
N GLN A 143 17.35 1.49 -4.22
CA GLN A 143 18.41 0.78 -4.94
C GLN A 143 19.51 1.75 -5.40
N SER A 144 19.14 2.91 -5.95
CA SER A 144 20.10 3.93 -6.40
C SER A 144 20.91 4.53 -5.23
N GLY A 145 20.29 4.71 -4.06
CA GLY A 145 20.97 5.15 -2.85
C GLY A 145 21.95 4.11 -2.27
N ARG A 146 21.61 2.82 -2.38
CA ARG A 146 22.45 1.71 -1.90
C ARG A 146 23.71 1.51 -2.74
N GLU A 147 23.61 1.64 -4.06
CA GLU A 147 24.76 1.58 -4.97
C GLU A 147 25.78 2.70 -4.69
N ARG A 148 25.30 3.92 -4.39
CA ARG A 148 26.16 5.04 -4.00
C ARG A 148 26.92 4.80 -2.70
N ASN A 149 26.26 4.22 -1.69
CA ASN A 149 26.88 3.89 -0.41
C ASN A 149 27.93 2.77 -0.50
N ASN A 150 27.76 1.84 -1.46
CA ASN A 150 28.74 0.78 -1.70
C ASN A 150 29.96 1.30 -2.48
N MET A 151 29.77 2.21 -3.44
CA MET A 151 30.85 2.80 -4.23
C MET A 151 31.75 3.72 -3.39
N ASN A 152 31.15 4.49 -2.47
CA ASN A 152 31.90 5.31 -1.50
C ASN A 152 32.65 4.50 -0.43
N LYS A 153 32.39 3.19 -0.30
CA LYS A 153 33.04 2.31 0.67
C LYS A 153 34.27 1.58 0.13
N SER A 154 34.54 1.66 -1.18
CA SER A 154 35.64 0.93 -1.81
C SER A 154 37.01 1.61 -1.66
N GLU A 155 37.10 2.83 -1.13
CA GLU A 155 38.38 3.53 -0.88
C GLU A 155 38.83 3.54 0.61
N ALA A 156 38.12 2.87 1.51
CA ALA A 156 38.49 2.86 2.93
C ALA A 156 38.37 1.46 3.56
N LEU A 157 39.36 0.60 3.31
CA LEU A 157 39.61 -0.57 4.16
C LEU A 157 40.59 -0.20 5.29
N LEU A 158 40.05 0.14 6.46
CA LEU A 158 40.46 -0.36 7.79
C LEU A 158 39.66 0.38 8.87
N GLY A 159 38.81 -0.33 9.65
CA GLY A 159 38.26 0.25 10.88
C GLY A 159 36.89 -0.26 11.34
N GLN A 160 36.92 -1.34 12.11
CA GLN A 160 36.02 -1.76 13.20
C GLN A 160 34.49 -1.51 13.14
N HIS A 161 33.80 -2.65 13.25
CA HIS A 161 32.40 -2.86 13.61
C HIS A 161 31.80 -1.84 14.59
N THR A 162 30.63 -1.29 14.24
CA THR A 162 29.42 -1.38 15.08
C THR A 162 28.19 -1.52 14.19
N ALA A 163 27.50 -2.66 14.33
CA ALA A 163 26.23 -2.92 13.67
C ALA A 163 25.09 -2.30 14.49
N LYS A 164 24.22 -1.51 13.86
CA LYS A 164 22.86 -1.23 14.34
C LYS A 164 21.86 -1.59 13.24
N ARG A 165 20.95 -2.51 13.62
CA ARG A 165 19.84 -3.11 12.86
C ARG A 165 18.88 -2.02 12.34
N CYS A 166 18.51 -2.00 11.05
CA CYS A 166 17.47 -2.79 10.34
C CYS A 166 16.04 -2.54 10.87
N GLY A 167 15.32 -1.64 10.22
CA GLY A 167 13.85 -1.56 10.25
C GLY A 167 13.29 -2.34 9.06
N ARG A 168 12.64 -3.47 9.32
CA ARG A 168 11.87 -4.20 8.31
C ARG A 168 10.45 -3.64 8.29
N ARG A 169 10.08 -2.91 7.24
CA ARG A 169 8.67 -2.83 6.83
C ARG A 169 8.37 -4.06 5.97
N ILE A 170 7.30 -4.74 6.34
CA ILE A 170 6.78 -5.93 5.67
C ILE A 170 6.27 -5.50 4.30
N GLN A 171 7.07 -5.73 3.25
CA GLN A 171 6.61 -5.71 1.87
C GLN A 171 5.87 -7.02 1.61
N LYS A 172 4.54 -6.95 1.49
CA LYS A 172 3.78 -7.88 0.68
C LYS A 172 3.67 -7.23 -0.69
N ASN A 173 4.33 -7.78 -1.70
CA ASN A 173 3.89 -7.83 -3.09
C ASN A 173 4.86 -8.72 -3.87
N VAL A 174 4.37 -9.87 -4.31
CA VAL A 174 5.10 -10.82 -5.16
C VAL A 174 5.04 -10.27 -6.58
N CYS A 175 6.20 -9.96 -7.16
CA CYS A 175 6.35 -9.72 -8.59
C CYS A 175 7.27 -10.80 -9.16
N TYR A 176 6.74 -11.68 -10.00
CA TYR A 176 7.55 -12.63 -10.76
C TYR A 176 7.94 -11.97 -12.08
N SER A 177 9.23 -11.66 -12.24
CA SER A 177 9.82 -11.40 -13.55
C SER A 177 10.55 -12.68 -14.01
N PRO A 178 10.33 -13.17 -15.25
CA PRO A 178 11.03 -14.34 -15.77
C PRO A 178 12.35 -13.91 -16.42
N THR A 179 13.48 -14.41 -15.93
CA THR A 179 14.74 -14.33 -16.67
C THR A 179 15.27 -15.74 -16.96
N ASP A 180 15.55 -15.93 -18.24
CA ASP A 180 15.99 -17.11 -18.99
C ASP A 180 17.24 -17.82 -18.40
N PRO A 181 17.36 -19.17 -18.52
CA PRO A 181 18.41 -19.94 -17.87
C PRO A 181 19.51 -20.32 -18.86
N TYR A 182 20.49 -19.46 -19.15
CA TYR A 182 21.79 -19.92 -19.67
C TYR A 182 22.87 -18.83 -19.60
N SER A 183 23.60 -18.79 -18.48
CA SER A 183 24.96 -18.23 -18.41
C SER A 183 25.52 -18.53 -17.02
N GLY A 184 26.66 -19.13 -16.78
CA GLY A 184 27.76 -19.58 -17.62
C GLY A 184 28.78 -20.13 -16.63
N MET A 185 28.98 -21.44 -16.66
CA MET A 185 29.77 -22.21 -15.71
C MET A 185 31.24 -22.17 -16.13
N LEU A 186 32.13 -21.52 -15.37
CA LEU A 186 33.56 -21.84 -15.27
C LEU A 186 34.15 -21.13 -14.04
N THR A 187 34.45 -21.83 -12.94
CA THR A 187 35.81 -21.85 -12.33
C THR A 187 35.97 -23.07 -11.43
N THR A 188 37.21 -23.52 -11.37
CA THR A 188 37.82 -24.64 -10.66
C THR A 188 37.48 -24.77 -9.18
N GLY A 189 37.34 -26.02 -8.73
CA GLY A 189 36.91 -26.41 -7.40
C GLY A 189 37.86 -26.09 -6.25
N VAL A 190 37.25 -25.77 -5.11
CA VAL A 190 37.60 -26.21 -3.76
C VAL A 190 36.26 -26.35 -3.02
N CYS A 191 35.85 -27.57 -2.71
CA CYS A 191 34.67 -27.81 -1.87
C CYS A 191 35.10 -27.59 -0.42
N VAL A 192 34.80 -26.42 0.15
CA VAL A 192 34.75 -26.27 1.60
C VAL A 192 33.34 -26.67 1.98
N GLU A 193 33.19 -27.89 2.49
CA GLU A 193 31.99 -28.31 3.22
C GLU A 193 31.83 -27.36 4.40
N THR A 194 31.07 -26.30 4.19
CA THR A 194 30.46 -25.57 5.28
C THR A 194 29.31 -26.46 5.70
N ASP A 195 29.40 -27.01 6.92
CA ASP A 195 28.25 -27.45 7.74
C ASP A 195 27.28 -26.28 7.82
N SER A 196 26.58 -26.09 6.71
CA SER A 196 25.60 -25.08 6.52
C SER A 196 24.36 -25.76 7.04
N GLN A 197 23.88 -25.31 8.19
CA GLN A 197 22.55 -25.62 8.72
C GLN A 197 21.44 -25.06 7.80
N TRP A 198 21.85 -24.27 6.80
CA TRP A 198 21.02 -23.62 5.80
C TRP A 198 20.22 -24.56 4.90
N PRO A 199 20.73 -25.69 4.35
CA PRO A 199 19.93 -26.59 3.53
C PRO A 199 18.81 -27.26 4.32
N SER A 200 19.04 -27.62 5.59
CA SER A 200 18.01 -28.20 6.45
C SER A 200 16.98 -27.15 6.89
N GLU A 201 17.40 -25.91 7.17
CA GLU A 201 16.49 -24.78 7.42
C GLU A 201 15.68 -24.39 6.19
N ILE A 202 16.29 -24.39 5.00
CA ILE A 202 15.60 -24.19 3.72
C ILE A 202 14.60 -25.30 3.47
N THR A 203 14.95 -26.56 3.76
CA THR A 203 14.04 -27.70 3.62
C THR A 203 12.89 -27.64 4.62
N GLN A 204 13.15 -27.21 5.86
CA GLN A 204 12.10 -26.96 6.85
C GLN A 204 11.19 -25.80 6.43
N LEU A 205 11.75 -24.71 5.93
CA LEU A 205 10.97 -23.59 5.40
C LEU A 205 10.15 -24.02 4.18
N GLN A 206 10.68 -24.85 3.28
CA GLN A 206 9.90 -25.44 2.19
C GLN A 206 8.78 -26.34 2.68
N GLN A 207 8.97 -27.09 3.76
CA GLN A 207 7.91 -27.90 4.36
C GLN A 207 6.86 -27.05 5.06
N PHE A 208 7.25 -25.96 5.73
CA PHE A 208 6.32 -24.99 6.31
C PHE A 208 5.57 -24.22 5.24
N ILE A 209 6.25 -23.75 4.19
CA ILE A 209 5.65 -23.15 3.01
C ILE A 209 4.72 -24.15 2.36
N SER A 210 5.08 -25.43 2.18
CA SER A 210 4.17 -26.44 1.61
C SER A 210 2.95 -26.72 2.51
N LYS A 211 3.09 -26.63 3.84
CA LYS A 211 1.97 -26.72 4.79
C LYS A 211 1.09 -25.46 4.77
N LEU A 212 1.65 -24.28 4.50
CA LEU A 212 0.97 -22.98 4.41
C LEU A 212 0.38 -22.73 3.01
N GLU A 213 0.99 -23.28 1.98
CA GLU A 213 0.54 -23.43 0.58
C GLU A 213 -0.38 -24.64 0.43
N CYS A 214 -0.94 -25.14 1.54
CA CYS A 214 -2.32 -25.63 1.52
C CYS A 214 -3.14 -24.52 0.86
N LYS A 215 -3.30 -24.69 -0.46
CA LYS A 215 -3.80 -23.75 -1.46
C LYS A 215 -4.77 -22.80 -0.82
N ASN A 216 -4.59 -21.49 -1.06
CA ASN A 216 -5.63 -20.45 -0.94
C ASN A 216 -6.96 -21.15 -0.73
N PRO A 217 -7.59 -21.13 0.45
CA PRO A 217 -8.93 -21.67 0.55
C PRO A 217 -9.70 -20.85 -0.47
N ARG A 218 -9.88 -21.42 -1.66
CA ARG A 218 -10.70 -20.87 -2.70
C ARG A 218 -12.04 -21.00 -2.03
N LEU A 219 -12.49 -19.90 -1.45
CA LEU A 219 -13.87 -19.73 -1.05
C LEU A 219 -14.62 -19.79 -2.38
N GLU A 220 -14.85 -21.01 -2.86
CA GLU A 220 -15.92 -21.25 -3.80
C GLU A 220 -17.16 -20.72 -3.10
N PRO A 221 -17.97 -19.88 -3.76
CA PRO A 221 -19.31 -19.58 -3.28
C PRO A 221 -19.95 -20.91 -2.91
N LEU A 222 -20.36 -21.03 -1.64
CA LEU A 222 -20.92 -22.25 -1.10
C LEU A 222 -21.96 -22.76 -2.12
N LYS A 223 -21.66 -23.89 -2.78
CA LYS A 223 -22.69 -24.57 -3.55
C LYS A 223 -23.78 -24.89 -2.54
N TYR A 224 -24.97 -24.37 -2.83
CA TYR A 224 -26.13 -24.47 -1.95
C TYR A 224 -26.63 -25.91 -1.94
N ASP A 225 -25.87 -26.83 -1.33
CA ASP A 225 -26.35 -28.14 -0.98
C ASP A 225 -27.09 -27.98 0.35
N MET A 226 -28.41 -27.98 0.24
CA MET A 226 -29.35 -27.87 1.33
C MET A 226 -29.06 -28.86 2.45
N VAL A 227 -29.46 -28.43 3.65
CA VAL A 227 -29.68 -29.20 4.89
C VAL A 227 -28.48 -29.29 5.84
N CYS A 228 -28.11 -28.16 6.44
CA CYS A 228 -27.73 -28.16 7.85
C CYS A 228 -28.99 -27.95 8.70
N LYS A 229 -29.59 -29.05 9.16
CA LYS A 229 -30.50 -29.01 10.32
C LYS A 229 -29.66 -28.76 11.58
N GLY A 230 -29.43 -27.51 11.90
CA GLY A 230 -28.81 -27.07 13.14
C GLY A 230 -29.09 -25.59 13.29
N THR A 231 -29.62 -25.16 14.43
CA THR A 231 -30.03 -23.78 14.73
C THR A 231 -29.11 -22.75 14.09
N ASP A 232 -29.68 -21.77 13.36
CA ASP A 232 -29.03 -20.60 12.73
C ASP A 232 -28.24 -19.76 13.75
N SER A 233 -27.19 -20.34 14.31
CA SER A 233 -26.43 -19.81 15.43
C SER A 233 -25.31 -18.99 14.84
N HIS A 234 -25.31 -17.70 15.14
CA HIS A 234 -24.34 -16.74 14.65
C HIS A 234 -23.58 -16.16 15.83
N ILE A 235 -22.25 -16.08 15.70
CA ILE A 235 -21.42 -15.31 16.63
C ILE A 235 -21.37 -13.86 16.15
N LEU A 236 -21.24 -12.93 17.10
CA LEU A 236 -21.04 -11.52 16.80
C LEU A 236 -19.59 -11.14 17.09
N VAL A 237 -18.95 -10.48 16.14
CA VAL A 237 -17.66 -9.82 16.33
C VAL A 237 -17.91 -8.33 16.41
N ALA A 238 -17.51 -7.71 17.51
CA ALA A 238 -17.47 -6.27 17.69
C ALA A 238 -16.02 -5.80 17.66
N GLN A 239 -15.72 -4.86 16.77
CA GLN A 239 -14.42 -4.20 16.65
C GLN A 239 -14.58 -2.75 17.06
N ARG A 240 -13.73 -2.31 17.98
CA ARG A 240 -13.76 -0.99 18.59
C ARG A 240 -12.44 -0.31 18.33
N GLN A 241 -12.43 0.75 17.53
CA GLN A 241 -11.25 1.56 17.27
C GLN A 241 -11.29 2.80 18.15
N ILE A 242 -10.23 2.98 18.94
CA ILE A 242 -10.15 3.96 20.01
C ILE A 242 -8.86 4.77 19.83
N SER A 243 -8.99 6.09 19.75
CA SER A 243 -7.86 7.03 19.71
C SER A 243 -7.85 7.87 20.98
N VAL A 244 -6.72 7.87 21.68
CA VAL A 244 -6.58 8.33 23.06
C VAL A 244 -5.58 9.48 23.12
N ALA A 245 -5.91 10.52 23.89
CA ALA A 245 -5.00 11.64 24.15
C ALA A 245 -3.69 11.16 24.76
N GLU A 246 -2.56 11.72 24.31
CA GLU A 246 -1.22 11.36 24.80
C GLU A 246 -1.11 11.47 26.34
N SER A 247 -1.77 12.46 26.94
CA SER A 247 -1.81 12.68 28.38
C SER A 247 -2.55 11.57 29.15
N GLY A 248 -3.48 10.87 28.51
CA GLY A 248 -4.36 9.86 29.11
C GLY A 248 -3.96 8.41 28.86
N LEU A 249 -2.86 8.15 28.13
CA LEU A 249 -2.51 6.79 27.65
C LEU A 249 -2.31 5.77 28.77
N VAL A 250 -1.62 6.16 29.84
CA VAL A 250 -1.30 5.25 30.95
C VAL A 250 -2.59 4.84 31.67
N GLU A 251 -3.46 5.81 31.95
CA GLU A 251 -4.76 5.57 32.57
C GLU A 251 -5.66 4.71 31.67
N PHE A 252 -5.72 5.02 30.38
CA PHE A 252 -6.46 4.23 29.40
C PHE A 252 -6.01 2.77 29.35
N CYS A 253 -4.70 2.51 29.35
CA CYS A 253 -4.17 1.14 29.31
C CYS A 253 -4.62 0.33 30.53
N GLN A 254 -4.67 0.94 31.72
CA GLN A 254 -5.14 0.28 32.95
C GLN A 254 -6.65 0.00 32.91
N ILE A 255 -7.43 0.96 32.42
CA ILE A 255 -8.88 0.81 32.24
C ILE A 255 -9.18 -0.30 31.22
N LEU A 256 -8.47 -0.29 30.08
CA LEU A 256 -8.61 -1.28 29.02
C LEU A 256 -8.25 -2.68 29.51
N GLN A 257 -7.12 -2.83 30.22
CA GLN A 257 -6.72 -4.11 30.80
C GLN A 257 -7.81 -4.65 31.74
N THR A 258 -8.27 -3.84 32.68
CA THR A 258 -9.33 -4.22 33.64
C THR A 258 -10.62 -4.63 32.92
N TYR A 259 -11.00 -3.87 31.89
CA TYR A 259 -12.17 -4.17 31.08
C TYR A 259 -12.04 -5.51 30.33
N THR A 260 -10.89 -5.76 29.70
CA THR A 260 -10.65 -7.00 28.96
C THR A 260 -10.64 -8.22 29.88
N GLU A 261 -10.00 -8.15 31.04
CA GLU A 261 -9.98 -9.24 32.02
C GLU A 261 -11.40 -9.56 32.54
N THR A 262 -12.17 -8.51 32.85
CA THR A 262 -13.56 -8.68 33.33
C THR A 262 -14.47 -9.22 32.22
N THR A 263 -14.27 -8.78 30.98
CA THR A 263 -15.07 -9.20 29.82
C THR A 263 -14.71 -10.63 29.40
N ALA A 264 -13.44 -11.02 29.47
CA ALA A 264 -12.98 -12.39 29.22
C ALA A 264 -13.58 -13.41 30.21
N GLY A 265 -13.86 -12.98 31.45
CA GLY A 265 -14.52 -13.81 32.46
C GLY A 265 -16.01 -14.05 32.24
N GLN A 266 -16.64 -13.39 31.25
CA GLN A 266 -18.08 -13.56 30.99
C GLN A 266 -18.35 -14.82 30.17
N SER A 267 -19.30 -15.63 30.63
CA SER A 267 -19.65 -16.92 29.99
C SER A 267 -20.14 -16.82 28.54
N SER A 268 -20.59 -15.63 28.10
CA SER A 268 -21.08 -15.38 26.75
C SER A 268 -20.09 -14.63 25.85
N CYS A 269 -18.94 -14.22 26.40
CA CYS A 269 -17.80 -13.70 25.66
C CYS A 269 -16.92 -14.89 25.26
N LEU A 270 -16.74 -15.09 23.96
CA LEU A 270 -15.91 -16.16 23.40
C LEU A 270 -14.44 -15.78 23.38
N HIS A 271 -14.15 -14.51 23.10
CA HIS A 271 -12.79 -13.98 23.05
C HIS A 271 -12.80 -12.46 23.15
N VAL A 272 -11.79 -11.90 23.80
CA VAL A 272 -11.53 -10.46 23.81
C VAL A 272 -10.03 -10.23 23.67
N SER A 273 -9.65 -9.29 22.82
CA SER A 273 -8.25 -8.91 22.62
C SER A 273 -8.13 -7.43 22.31
N ALA A 274 -7.04 -6.83 22.77
CA ALA A 274 -6.71 -5.44 22.51
C ALA A 274 -5.33 -5.35 21.84
N HIS A 275 -5.22 -4.51 20.81
CA HIS A 275 -4.01 -4.29 20.04
C HIS A 275 -3.71 -2.80 19.91
N LYS A 276 -2.46 -2.42 20.18
CA LYS A 276 -1.96 -1.08 19.90
C LYS A 276 -1.65 -0.93 18.41
N LEU A 277 -2.02 0.19 17.80
CA LEU A 277 -1.76 0.49 16.39
C LEU A 277 -0.39 1.17 16.23
N ALA A 278 0.01 1.39 14.97
CA ALA A 278 1.28 2.04 14.65
C ALA A 278 1.39 3.49 15.17
N SER A 279 0.27 4.18 15.36
CA SER A 279 0.22 5.41 16.15
C SER A 279 0.27 5.04 17.62
N ASP A 280 1.18 5.65 18.38
CA ASP A 280 1.38 5.34 19.80
C ASP A 280 0.16 5.64 20.70
N THR A 281 -0.89 6.21 20.13
CA THR A 281 -2.12 6.69 20.76
C THR A 281 -3.40 5.98 20.29
N SER A 282 -3.33 5.01 19.38
CA SER A 282 -4.53 4.33 18.86
C SER A 282 -4.54 2.84 19.15
N PHE A 283 -5.74 2.31 19.40
CA PHE A 283 -5.97 0.94 19.83
C PHE A 283 -7.17 0.33 19.07
N ILE A 284 -7.11 -0.97 18.83
CA ILE A 284 -8.25 -1.77 18.36
C ILE A 284 -8.55 -2.83 19.42
N LEU A 285 -9.80 -2.88 19.84
CA LEU A 285 -10.35 -3.88 20.74
C LEU A 285 -11.33 -4.77 19.97
N TYR A 286 -11.08 -6.07 19.98
CA TYR A 286 -11.97 -7.08 19.41
C TYR A 286 -12.69 -7.80 20.53
N GLU A 287 -14.00 -7.96 20.38
CA GLU A 287 -14.85 -8.72 21.28
C GLU A 287 -15.71 -9.69 20.47
N LEU A 288 -15.63 -10.96 20.81
CA LEU A 288 -16.39 -12.02 20.16
C LEU A 288 -17.44 -12.55 21.13
N TRP A 289 -18.68 -12.52 20.71
CA TRP A 289 -19.85 -12.84 21.53
C TRP A 289 -20.61 -14.01 20.94
N GLN A 290 -21.17 -14.84 21.81
CA GLN A 290 -21.95 -16.02 21.43
C GLN A 290 -23.13 -15.68 20.50
N ASN A 291 -23.73 -14.49 20.66
CA ASN A 291 -24.78 -13.96 19.81
C ASN A 291 -24.99 -12.45 20.07
N VAL A 292 -25.85 -11.81 19.27
CA VAL A 292 -26.21 -10.39 19.39
C VAL A 292 -26.84 -10.04 20.74
N ILE A 293 -27.61 -10.96 21.32
CA ILE A 293 -28.34 -10.72 22.57
C ILE A 293 -27.36 -10.61 23.73
N SER A 294 -26.39 -11.53 23.80
CA SER A 294 -25.30 -11.51 24.78
C SER A 294 -24.50 -10.20 24.72
N TRP A 295 -24.13 -9.76 23.52
CA TRP A 295 -23.43 -8.48 23.34
C TRP A 295 -24.27 -7.27 23.77
N LYS A 296 -25.55 -7.20 23.36
CA LYS A 296 -26.45 -6.12 23.78
C LYS A 296 -26.65 -6.11 25.30
N SER A 297 -26.74 -7.28 25.92
CA SER A 297 -26.79 -7.41 27.38
C SER A 297 -25.50 -6.91 28.03
N HIS A 298 -24.34 -7.24 27.45
CA HIS A 298 -23.05 -6.73 27.92
C HIS A 298 -22.96 -5.20 27.85
N LEU A 299 -23.40 -4.58 26.76
CA LEU A 299 -23.42 -3.11 26.63
C LEU A 299 -24.25 -2.43 27.72
N GLN A 300 -25.26 -3.12 28.28
CA GLN A 300 -26.07 -2.60 29.37
C GLN A 300 -25.50 -2.90 30.76
N SER A 301 -24.46 -3.73 30.85
CA SER A 301 -23.81 -4.10 32.11
C SER A 301 -23.02 -2.94 32.71
N ASP A 302 -22.84 -2.99 34.03
CA ASP A 302 -22.03 -2.01 34.75
C ASP A 302 -20.58 -1.99 34.27
N ASN A 303 -20.02 -3.14 33.86
CA ASN A 303 -18.65 -3.22 33.34
C ASN A 303 -18.49 -2.38 32.07
N SER A 304 -19.42 -2.55 31.11
CA SER A 304 -19.39 -1.79 29.85
C SER A 304 -19.66 -0.30 30.08
N LYS A 305 -20.65 0.05 30.91
CA LYS A 305 -20.97 1.45 31.23
C LYS A 305 -19.82 2.16 31.94
N LYS A 306 -19.17 1.51 32.91
CA LYS A 306 -17.98 2.05 33.59
C LYS A 306 -16.84 2.26 32.62
N PHE A 307 -16.58 1.29 31.74
CA PHE A 307 -15.55 1.42 30.71
C PHE A 307 -15.84 2.60 29.78
N GLN A 308 -17.07 2.72 29.26
CA GLN A 308 -17.47 3.83 28.39
C GLN A 308 -17.34 5.19 29.05
N HIS A 309 -17.80 5.31 30.30
CA HIS A 309 -17.65 6.55 31.05
C HIS A 309 -16.17 6.88 31.30
N ALA A 310 -15.36 5.89 31.68
CA ALA A 310 -13.95 6.10 32.02
C ALA A 310 -13.12 6.52 30.80
N ILE A 311 -13.44 6.04 29.60
CA ILE A 311 -12.70 6.43 28.40
C ILE A 311 -13.19 7.74 27.78
N THR A 312 -14.40 8.23 28.10
CA THR A 312 -15.01 9.41 27.44
C THR A 312 -14.11 10.64 27.50
N ASP A 313 -13.47 10.90 28.64
CA ASP A 313 -12.59 12.06 28.84
C ASP A 313 -11.15 11.83 28.33
N LEU A 314 -10.83 10.60 27.91
CA LEU A 314 -9.50 10.19 27.45
C LEU A 314 -9.40 10.12 25.91
N LEU A 315 -10.51 10.24 25.18
CA LEU A 315 -10.52 10.10 23.73
C LEU A 315 -10.13 11.40 23.02
N ASP A 316 -9.25 11.29 22.02
CA ASP A 316 -8.94 12.38 21.08
C ASP A 316 -10.01 12.52 19.99
N SER A 317 -10.70 11.43 19.66
CA SER A 317 -11.71 11.36 18.62
C SER A 317 -12.79 10.35 18.99
N PRO A 318 -14.03 10.49 18.48
CA PRO A 318 -15.10 9.56 18.83
C PRO A 318 -14.73 8.12 18.46
N GLU A 319 -15.08 7.20 19.35
CA GLU A 319 -14.87 5.77 19.15
C GLU A 319 -15.64 5.26 17.91
N LEU A 320 -14.98 4.43 17.11
CA LEU A 320 -15.60 3.77 15.97
C LEU A 320 -15.88 2.29 16.29
N LEU A 321 -17.17 1.92 16.31
CA LEU A 321 -17.65 0.56 16.54
C LEU A 321 -18.14 -0.07 15.24
N THR A 322 -17.51 -1.16 14.83
CA THR A 322 -17.93 -2.00 13.70
C THR A 322 -18.39 -3.36 14.21
N THR A 323 -19.47 -3.90 13.66
CA THR A 323 -19.98 -5.22 14.05
C THR A 323 -20.17 -6.11 12.83
N MET A 324 -19.92 -7.41 13.00
CA MET A 324 -20.08 -8.41 11.95
C MET A 324 -20.62 -9.71 12.54
N LEU A 325 -21.50 -10.39 11.80
CA LEU A 325 -22.03 -11.70 12.15
C LEU A 325 -21.32 -12.78 11.35
N PHE A 326 -20.93 -13.85 12.04
CA PHE A 326 -20.36 -15.04 11.42
C PHE A 326 -21.15 -16.28 11.82
N PRO A 327 -21.24 -17.28 10.93
CA PRO A 327 -21.77 -18.58 11.31
C PRO A 327 -20.98 -19.15 12.50
N ALA A 328 -21.65 -19.64 13.54
CA ALA A 328 -20.98 -20.22 14.71
C ALA A 328 -20.11 -21.43 14.33
N SER A 329 -20.42 -22.10 13.22
CA SER A 329 -19.61 -23.18 12.66
C SER A 329 -18.20 -22.76 12.22
N TRP A 330 -17.93 -21.46 12.04
CA TRP A 330 -16.60 -20.95 11.72
C TRP A 330 -15.74 -20.74 12.97
N TRP A 331 -16.35 -20.76 14.16
CA TRP A 331 -15.64 -20.69 15.43
C TRP A 331 -15.11 -22.08 15.82
N ILE A 332 -13.92 -22.41 15.31
CA ILE A 332 -13.23 -23.67 15.63
C ILE A 332 -12.22 -23.39 16.74
N MET A 333 -12.53 -23.83 17.96
CA MET A 333 -11.54 -23.88 19.04
C MET A 333 -10.60 -25.06 18.76
N ASN A 334 -9.34 -24.78 18.41
CA ASN A 334 -8.29 -25.77 18.58
C ASN A 334 -8.10 -25.95 20.08
N ASN A 335 -8.80 -26.93 20.66
CA ASN A 335 -8.50 -27.41 22.00
C ASN A 335 -7.11 -28.09 21.92
N ASN A 336 -6.07 -27.33 22.23
CA ASN A 336 -4.74 -27.90 22.52
C ASN A 336 -4.75 -28.59 23.87
#